data_AF-A0A848DS66-F1
#
_entry.id   AF-A0A848DS66-F1
#
_cell.length_a   1.000
_cell.length_b   1.000
_cell.length_c   1.000
_cell.angle_alpha   90.00
_cell.angle_beta   90.00
_cell.angle_gamma   90.00
#
_symmetry.space_group_name_H-M   'P 1'
#
loop_
_entity.id
_entity.type
_entity.pdbx_description
1 polymer ?
#
loop_
_entity_poly.entity_id
_entity_poly.type
_entity_poly.pdbx_seq_one_letter_code
_entity_poly.pdbx_strand_id
1 'polypeptide(L)'
;MDRIWAGIDIGKEHHHCVVIDCDGKRLLSRRVANDETELLALVADVSALGNEVTWTVDVVDGGAALMLAILLGHDQGVLYLSGRAVHRAAAGYRGEGKSDARDAAIIADQARMRRDLTPIRPGDEITVELKMLTARRADLVADRTRAVNRLREQLLGLFPALERSFDYIHCKGALTLLTGYQTPAAIRRSGLTRLERWLATRKTRNAHTLARRAVEAAASQRTTLPGETVAAQMVQTLATEVLALHDKIAEIDKLIESRFQQHPNAAIIQSLPGFGPLLGAEFLAITGGDMTCFGTPDRLAGMAGLAPVPRDSGRVSGNLHRPKRYHRGLQRVFYYSAMNSIRWSDESQRFYARKRAEGKRHTHAVLALARRRVNVLWAMLRDQRPYQAAPVTT
;
A
#
# COMPACT_ATOMS: atom_id res chain seq x y z
N MET A 1 -1.18 43.39 -3.87
CA MET A 1 -2.14 42.32 -4.22
C MET A 1 -1.65 41.12 -3.46
N ASP A 2 -2.15 40.99 -2.23
CA ASP A 2 -1.34 40.39 -1.17
C ASP A 2 -1.62 38.90 -1.14
N ARG A 3 -0.81 38.17 -1.91
CA ARG A 3 -0.75 36.72 -1.88
C ARG A 3 -0.21 36.27 -0.54
N ILE A 4 -0.88 35.30 0.06
CA ILE A 4 -0.55 34.76 1.38
C ILE A 4 -0.39 33.24 1.30
N TRP A 5 0.42 32.68 2.19
CA TRP A 5 0.67 31.24 2.28
C TRP A 5 0.23 30.73 3.64
N ALA A 6 -0.66 29.75 3.63
CA ALA A 6 -1.20 29.12 4.82
C ALA A 6 -0.62 27.70 4.95
N GLY A 7 0.22 27.47 5.96
CA GLY A 7 0.74 26.16 6.29
C GLY A 7 -0.07 25.55 7.43
N ILE A 8 -0.47 24.29 7.27
CA ILE A 8 -1.22 23.55 8.28
C ILE A 8 -0.42 22.32 8.68
N ASP A 9 -0.12 22.23 9.98
CA ASP A 9 0.34 21.00 10.61
C ASP A 9 -0.87 20.20 11.09
N ILE A 10 -1.05 18.99 10.55
CA ILE A 10 -2.23 18.16 10.79
C ILE A 10 -2.03 17.29 12.03
N GLY A 11 -2.65 17.69 13.14
CA GLY A 11 -2.80 16.84 14.33
C GLY A 11 -4.11 16.03 14.34
N LYS A 12 -4.25 15.16 15.35
CA LYS A 12 -5.44 14.28 15.51
C LYS A 12 -6.67 15.03 16.04
N GLU A 13 -6.48 15.74 17.15
CA GLU A 13 -7.55 16.50 17.82
C GLU A 13 -7.58 17.96 17.39
N HIS A 14 -6.40 18.53 17.12
CA HIS A 14 -6.23 19.91 16.74
C HIS A 14 -5.28 20.00 15.55
N HIS A 15 -5.51 20.93 14.66
CA HIS A 15 -4.55 21.35 13.65
C HIS A 15 -3.91 22.67 14.09
N HIS A 16 -2.74 22.98 13.54
CA HIS A 16 -2.15 24.30 13.72
C HIS A 16 -1.95 24.96 12.37
N CYS A 17 -2.56 26.13 12.18
CA CYS A 17 -2.46 26.93 10.96
C CYS A 17 -1.59 28.16 11.21
N VAL A 18 -0.62 28.39 10.32
CA VAL A 18 0.17 29.62 10.26
C VAL A 18 0.04 30.23 8.89
N VAL A 19 -0.26 31.54 8.86
CA VAL A 19 -0.33 32.32 7.62
C VAL A 19 0.83 33.31 7.59
N ILE A 20 1.50 33.39 6.44
CA ILE A 20 2.57 34.35 6.18
C ILE A 20 2.32 35.13 4.89
N ASP A 21 2.88 36.33 4.80
CA ASP A 21 2.92 37.13 3.57
C ASP A 21 4.13 36.78 2.67
N CYS A 22 4.33 37.57 1.61
CA CYS A 22 5.42 37.37 0.65
C CYS A 22 6.82 37.58 1.26
N ASP A 23 6.94 38.39 2.30
CA ASP A 23 8.18 38.68 3.02
C ASP A 23 8.44 37.65 4.13
N GLY A 24 7.50 36.72 4.35
CA GLY A 24 7.57 35.70 5.40
C GLY A 24 7.17 36.24 6.78
N LYS A 25 6.55 37.43 6.84
CA LYS A 25 5.99 37.96 8.08
C LYS A 25 4.73 37.19 8.42
N ARG A 26 4.61 36.79 9.69
CA ARG A 26 3.46 36.05 10.20
C ARG A 26 2.24 36.96 10.35
N LEU A 27 1.14 36.58 9.71
CA LEU A 27 -0.16 37.25 9.78
C LEU A 27 -1.11 36.55 10.76
N LEU A 28 -1.06 35.22 10.82
CA LEU A 28 -1.89 34.39 11.70
C LEU A 28 -1.07 33.23 12.27
N SER A 29 -1.37 32.83 13.50
CA SER A 29 -0.97 31.54 14.07
C SER A 29 -2.07 31.07 14.99
N ARG A 30 -2.80 30.03 14.59
CA ARG A 30 -3.97 29.54 15.32
C ARG A 30 -3.92 28.02 15.45
N ARG A 31 -4.14 27.56 16.67
CA ARG A 31 -4.54 26.18 16.95
C ARG A 31 -6.04 26.08 16.79
N VAL A 32 -6.52 25.12 16.01
CA VAL A 32 -7.94 24.93 15.68
C VAL A 32 -8.32 23.48 16.00
N ALA A 33 -9.49 23.23 16.58
CA ALA A 33 -9.98 21.88 16.75
C ALA A 33 -10.31 21.25 15.39
N ASN A 34 -10.22 19.93 15.30
CA ASN A 34 -10.68 19.18 14.13
C ASN A 34 -12.21 19.05 14.15
N ASP A 35 -12.89 20.18 14.06
CA ASP A 35 -14.35 20.35 14.05
C ASP A 35 -14.76 21.22 12.86
N GLU A 36 -15.86 20.87 12.19
CA GLU A 36 -16.29 21.55 10.97
C GLU A 36 -16.52 23.05 11.19
N THR A 37 -17.14 23.43 12.30
CA THR A 37 -17.46 24.84 12.60
C THR A 37 -16.19 25.66 12.80
N GLU A 38 -15.24 25.12 13.56
CA GLU A 38 -13.96 25.79 13.80
C GLU A 38 -13.08 25.88 12.56
N LEU A 39 -13.08 24.83 11.73
CA LEU A 39 -12.32 24.80 10.48
C LEU A 39 -12.90 25.76 9.44
N LEU A 40 -14.23 25.86 9.33
CA LEU A 40 -14.89 26.86 8.47
C LEU A 40 -14.58 28.29 8.92
N ALA A 41 -14.60 28.54 10.23
CA ALA A 41 -14.21 29.85 10.79
C ALA A 41 -12.73 30.17 10.49
N LEU A 42 -11.83 29.19 10.58
CA LEU A 42 -10.43 29.36 10.19
C LEU A 42 -10.32 29.72 8.70
N VAL A 43 -11.01 29.02 7.81
CA VAL A 43 -10.95 29.30 6.36
C VAL A 43 -11.45 30.71 6.07
N ALA A 44 -12.59 31.11 6.65
CA ALA A 44 -13.14 32.46 6.50
C ALA A 44 -12.15 33.54 6.97
N ASP A 45 -11.54 33.36 8.15
CA ASP A 45 -10.57 34.30 8.69
C ASP A 45 -9.31 34.40 7.83
N VAL A 46 -8.81 33.28 7.30
CA VAL A 46 -7.64 33.29 6.41
C VAL A 46 -7.97 33.97 5.08
N SER A 47 -9.15 33.72 4.51
CA SER A 47 -9.61 34.40 3.30
C SER A 47 -9.79 35.91 3.49
N ALA A 48 -10.09 36.38 4.71
CA ALA A 48 -10.16 37.80 5.02
C ALA A 48 -8.79 38.49 5.09
N LEU A 49 -7.69 37.74 5.22
CA LEU A 49 -6.32 38.27 5.34
C LEU A 49 -5.65 38.58 3.99
N GLY A 50 -6.15 38.02 2.88
CA GLY A 50 -5.53 38.21 1.57
C GLY A 50 -6.38 37.70 0.41
N ASN A 51 -6.16 38.28 -0.78
CA ASN A 51 -6.97 37.98 -1.96
C ASN A 51 -6.63 36.62 -2.62
N GLU A 52 -5.40 36.13 -2.45
CA GLU A 52 -4.94 34.85 -3.02
C GLU A 52 -4.25 34.03 -1.93
N VAL A 53 -4.86 32.90 -1.55
CA VAL A 53 -4.35 32.01 -0.50
C VAL A 53 -3.77 30.74 -1.12
N THR A 54 -2.52 30.43 -0.81
CA THR A 54 -1.91 29.13 -1.12
C THR A 54 -1.88 28.28 0.15
N TRP A 55 -2.77 27.31 0.26
CA TRP A 55 -2.80 26.37 1.39
C TRP A 55 -1.78 25.26 1.19
N THR A 56 -1.14 24.79 2.26
CA THR A 56 -0.22 23.66 2.22
C THR A 56 -0.37 22.79 3.45
N VAL A 57 -0.46 21.47 3.24
CA VAL A 57 -0.56 20.45 4.30
C VAL A 57 0.59 19.46 4.22
N ASP A 58 0.95 18.83 5.33
CA ASP A 58 1.99 17.82 5.40
C ASP A 58 1.48 16.37 5.44
N VAL A 59 0.17 16.21 5.63
CA VAL A 59 -0.57 14.95 5.65
C VAL A 59 -1.81 15.08 4.77
N VAL A 60 -2.11 14.03 3.99
CA VAL A 60 -3.23 14.01 3.02
C VAL A 60 -4.27 12.93 3.32
N ASP A 61 -4.15 12.25 4.45
CA ASP A 61 -4.97 11.09 4.84
C ASP A 61 -5.35 11.15 6.32
N GLY A 62 -6.38 10.40 6.71
CA GLY A 62 -6.80 10.27 8.11
C GLY A 62 -7.29 11.60 8.68
N GLY A 63 -6.58 12.15 9.67
CA GLY A 63 -6.97 13.38 10.38
C GLY A 63 -7.09 14.62 9.49
N ALA A 64 -6.48 14.62 8.29
CA ALA A 64 -6.59 15.72 7.33
C ALA A 64 -7.90 15.73 6.52
N ALA A 65 -8.69 14.64 6.56
CA ALA A 65 -9.78 14.43 5.61
C ALA A 65 -10.83 15.54 5.64
N LEU A 66 -11.27 15.96 6.83
CA LEU A 66 -12.27 17.02 6.99
C LEU A 66 -11.73 18.37 6.50
N MET A 67 -10.52 18.75 6.93
CA MET A 67 -9.90 20.00 6.49
C MET A 67 -9.70 20.06 4.97
N LEU A 68 -9.25 18.97 4.35
CA LEU A 68 -9.10 18.91 2.90
C LEU A 68 -10.43 18.98 2.17
N ALA A 69 -11.48 18.32 2.69
CA ALA A 69 -12.82 18.40 2.11
C ALA A 69 -13.37 19.82 2.17
N ILE A 70 -13.22 20.52 3.31
CA ILE A 70 -13.63 21.92 3.46
C ILE A 70 -12.85 22.82 2.50
N LEU A 71 -11.52 22.72 2.48
CA LEU A 71 -10.70 23.55 1.58
C LEU A 71 -11.10 23.35 0.12
N LEU A 72 -11.17 22.10 -0.35
CA LEU A 72 -11.52 21.80 -1.74
C LEU A 72 -12.98 22.18 -2.07
N GLY A 73 -13.91 22.02 -1.14
CA GLY A 73 -15.32 22.41 -1.30
C GLY A 73 -15.55 23.92 -1.34
N HIS A 74 -14.59 24.72 -0.83
CA HIS A 74 -14.58 26.18 -0.89
C HIS A 74 -13.61 26.72 -1.96
N ASP A 75 -13.31 25.92 -2.99
CA ASP A 75 -12.43 26.25 -4.11
C ASP A 75 -11.02 26.74 -3.69
N GLN A 76 -10.55 26.29 -2.52
CA GLN A 76 -9.22 26.62 -2.02
C GLN A 76 -8.18 25.65 -2.61
N GLY A 77 -7.19 26.20 -3.32
CA GLY A 77 -6.06 25.42 -3.82
C GLY A 77 -5.14 24.95 -2.68
N VAL A 78 -4.95 23.64 -2.58
CA VAL A 78 -4.10 23.03 -1.54
C VAL A 78 -2.88 22.35 -2.15
N LEU A 79 -1.71 22.57 -1.56
CA LEU A 79 -0.45 21.91 -1.91
C LEU A 79 -0.08 20.87 -0.85
N TYR A 80 0.63 19.83 -1.27
CA TYR A 80 1.17 18.82 -0.38
C TYR A 80 2.70 18.98 -0.20
N LEU A 81 3.14 19.01 1.05
CA LEU A 81 4.54 19.00 1.43
C LEU A 81 4.80 17.90 2.46
N SER A 82 5.30 16.74 2.03
CA SER A 82 5.50 15.60 2.94
C SER A 82 6.20 15.97 4.26
N GLY A 83 5.76 15.42 5.39
CA GLY A 83 6.38 15.68 6.70
C GLY A 83 7.89 15.38 6.77
N ARG A 84 8.42 14.50 5.91
CA ARG A 84 9.89 14.31 5.77
C ARG A 84 10.60 15.50 5.14
N ALA A 85 9.97 16.20 4.22
CA ALA A 85 10.48 17.43 3.64
C ALA A 85 10.44 18.55 4.68
N VAL A 86 9.34 18.67 5.44
CA VAL A 86 9.21 19.58 6.58
C VAL A 86 10.32 19.33 7.59
N HIS A 87 10.50 18.09 8.05
CA HIS A 87 11.57 17.71 8.99
C HIS A 87 12.98 18.07 8.48
N ARG A 88 13.25 17.93 7.17
CA ARG A 88 14.55 18.32 6.63
C ARG A 88 14.73 19.83 6.55
N ALA A 89 13.68 20.54 6.16
CA ALA A 89 13.69 21.98 6.12
C ALA A 89 13.88 22.56 7.53
N ALA A 90 13.25 21.96 8.55
CA ALA A 90 13.28 22.40 9.93
C ALA A 90 14.69 22.66 10.49
N ALA A 91 15.69 21.85 10.08
CA ALA A 91 17.08 22.02 10.50
C ALA A 91 17.71 23.35 10.03
N GLY A 92 17.16 23.98 8.98
CA GLY A 92 17.60 25.29 8.50
C GLY A 92 16.93 26.48 9.19
N TYR A 93 15.90 26.25 10.02
CA TYR A 93 15.19 27.31 10.75
C TYR A 93 15.77 27.49 12.16
N ARG A 94 15.77 28.74 12.66
CA ARG A 94 16.25 29.08 14.01
C ARG A 94 15.45 28.34 15.10
N GLY A 95 16.16 27.88 16.13
CA GLY A 95 15.59 27.22 17.32
C GLY A 95 15.56 25.70 17.24
N GLU A 96 15.62 25.04 18.39
CA GLU A 96 15.66 23.58 18.51
C GLU A 96 14.31 22.97 18.92
N GLY A 97 13.41 23.76 19.50
CA GLY A 97 12.11 23.28 19.99
C GLY A 97 11.19 22.80 18.86
N LYS A 98 10.61 21.61 19.03
CA LYS A 98 9.54 21.11 18.16
C LYS A 98 8.20 21.62 18.69
N SER A 99 7.44 22.31 17.84
CA SER A 99 6.07 22.72 18.13
C SER A 99 5.24 22.72 16.85
N ASP A 100 3.95 22.41 16.97
CA ASP A 100 3.03 22.36 15.82
C ASP A 100 2.96 23.71 15.09
N ALA A 101 3.05 24.82 15.85
CA ALA A 101 3.15 26.17 15.30
C ALA A 101 4.42 26.41 14.47
N ARG A 102 5.54 25.77 14.84
CA ARG A 102 6.79 25.86 14.08
C ARG A 102 6.69 25.04 12.81
N ASP A 103 6.17 23.82 12.89
CA ASP A 103 6.02 22.93 11.74
C ASP A 103 5.06 23.57 10.71
N ALA A 104 3.92 24.12 11.15
CA ALA A 104 3.00 24.90 10.31
C ALA A 104 3.66 26.12 9.64
N ALA A 105 4.50 26.87 10.37
CA ALA A 105 5.23 28.01 9.81
C ALA A 105 6.26 27.57 8.75
N ILE A 106 6.98 26.47 8.99
CA ILE A 106 7.91 25.88 8.02
C ILE A 106 7.15 25.44 6.77
N ILE A 107 5.97 24.82 6.92
CA ILE A 107 5.14 24.40 5.79
C ILE A 107 4.75 25.60 4.93
N ALA A 108 4.25 26.68 5.55
CA ALA A 108 3.88 27.91 4.86
C ALA A 108 5.06 28.52 4.09
N ASP A 109 6.22 28.63 4.75
CA ASP A 109 7.40 29.27 4.19
C ASP A 109 8.06 28.43 3.08
N GLN A 110 8.07 27.10 3.22
CA GLN A 110 8.50 26.20 2.16
C GLN A 110 7.60 26.32 0.93
N ALA A 111 6.29 26.45 1.10
CA ALA A 111 5.35 26.67 0.00
C ALA A 111 5.52 28.03 -0.69
N ARG A 112 5.92 29.05 0.07
CA ARG A 112 6.28 30.37 -0.46
C ARG A 112 7.50 30.32 -1.38
N MET A 113 8.52 29.54 -1.00
CA MET A 113 9.78 29.46 -1.75
C MET A 113 9.77 28.44 -2.90
N ARG A 114 9.00 27.36 -2.78
CA ARG A 114 9.04 26.22 -3.69
C ARG A 114 7.97 26.29 -4.78
N ARG A 115 8.35 25.91 -6.00
CA ARG A 115 7.45 25.80 -7.17
C ARG A 115 7.19 24.35 -7.60
N ASP A 116 7.80 23.40 -6.92
CA ASP A 116 7.76 21.97 -7.23
C ASP A 116 6.81 21.18 -6.31
N LEU A 117 5.96 21.87 -5.53
CA LEU A 117 4.98 21.23 -4.66
C LEU A 117 3.82 20.66 -5.48
N THR A 118 3.28 19.54 -5.01
CA THR A 118 2.19 18.83 -5.69
C THR A 118 0.85 19.41 -5.26
N PRO A 119 0.01 19.91 -6.18
CA PRO A 119 -1.34 20.30 -5.85
C PRO A 119 -2.18 19.07 -5.50
N ILE A 120 -2.95 19.17 -4.42
CA ILE A 120 -3.99 18.22 -4.07
C ILE A 120 -5.21 18.58 -4.92
N ARG A 121 -5.72 17.59 -5.66
CA ARG A 121 -6.95 17.71 -6.42
C ARG A 121 -8.05 16.92 -5.73
N PRO A 122 -9.33 17.31 -5.91
CA PRO A 122 -10.44 16.45 -5.56
C PRO A 122 -10.25 15.11 -6.30
N GLY A 123 -10.08 14.03 -5.56
CA GLY A 123 -10.15 12.69 -6.15
C GLY A 123 -11.60 12.41 -6.52
N ASP A 124 -11.83 11.68 -7.61
CA ASP A 124 -13.16 11.10 -7.80
C ASP A 124 -13.51 10.16 -6.63
N GLU A 125 -14.80 10.08 -6.33
CA GLU A 125 -15.32 9.30 -5.19
C GLU A 125 -14.83 7.84 -5.24
N ILE A 126 -14.78 7.26 -6.45
CA ILE A 126 -14.31 5.89 -6.69
C ILE A 126 -12.87 5.72 -6.21
N THR A 127 -11.98 6.64 -6.57
CA THR A 127 -10.57 6.58 -6.22
C THR A 127 -10.34 6.79 -4.73
N VAL A 128 -11.10 7.68 -4.09
CA VAL A 128 -11.07 7.87 -2.63
C VAL A 128 -11.49 6.58 -1.92
N GLU A 129 -12.58 5.96 -2.34
CA GLU A 129 -13.03 4.68 -1.78
C GLU A 129 -12.03 3.55 -2.02
N LEU A 130 -11.46 3.45 -3.23
CA LEU A 130 -10.42 2.47 -3.54
C LEU A 130 -9.20 2.67 -2.63
N LYS A 131 -8.83 3.91 -2.31
CA LYS A 131 -7.76 4.21 -1.36
C LYS A 131 -8.07 3.70 0.05
N MET A 132 -9.29 3.92 0.54
CA MET A 132 -9.73 3.41 1.83
C MET A 132 -9.75 1.86 1.86
N LEU A 133 -10.33 1.23 0.84
CA LEU A 133 -10.46 -0.23 0.77
C LEU A 133 -9.09 -0.91 0.63
N THR A 134 -8.20 -0.39 -0.20
CA THR A 134 -6.86 -0.95 -0.39
C THR A 134 -5.96 -0.75 0.84
N ALA A 135 -6.10 0.36 1.57
CA ALA A 135 -5.44 0.55 2.87
C ALA A 135 -5.95 -0.48 3.89
N ARG A 136 -7.27 -0.64 4.02
CA ARG A 136 -7.86 -1.64 4.92
C ARG A 136 -7.42 -3.06 4.60
N ARG A 137 -7.35 -3.41 3.31
CA ARG A 137 -6.83 -4.69 2.85
C ARG A 137 -5.37 -4.89 3.28
N ALA A 138 -4.53 -3.86 3.16
CA ALA A 138 -3.13 -3.93 3.57
C ALA A 138 -3.00 -4.21 5.08
N ASP A 139 -3.83 -3.58 5.91
CA ASP A 139 -3.88 -3.82 7.36
C ASP A 139 -4.28 -5.26 7.67
N LEU A 140 -5.36 -5.76 7.06
CA LEU A 140 -5.83 -7.14 7.25
C LEU A 140 -4.77 -8.17 6.84
N VAL A 141 -4.04 -7.92 5.75
CA VAL A 141 -2.93 -8.78 5.31
C VAL A 141 -1.77 -8.76 6.31
N ALA A 142 -1.46 -7.61 6.90
CA ALA A 142 -0.44 -7.47 7.93
C ALA A 142 -0.88 -8.17 9.23
N ASP A 143 -2.13 -8.00 9.65
CA ASP A 143 -2.74 -8.70 10.79
C ASP A 143 -2.67 -10.22 10.60
N ARG A 144 -3.07 -10.72 9.43
CA ARG A 144 -2.99 -12.15 9.09
C ARG A 144 -1.56 -12.66 9.21
N THR A 145 -0.59 -11.92 8.67
CA THR A 145 0.82 -12.32 8.72
C THR A 145 1.32 -12.40 10.16
N ARG A 146 0.95 -11.41 11.00
CA ARG A 146 1.27 -11.42 12.43
C ARG A 146 0.62 -12.61 13.14
N ALA A 147 -0.66 -12.88 12.89
CA ALA A 147 -1.39 -13.99 13.49
C ALA A 147 -0.80 -15.36 13.09
N VAL A 148 -0.46 -15.55 11.81
CA VAL A 148 0.22 -16.77 11.34
C VAL A 148 1.58 -16.95 12.01
N ASN A 149 2.37 -15.89 12.15
CA ASN A 149 3.67 -16.00 12.83
C ASN A 149 3.51 -16.40 14.30
N ARG A 150 2.55 -15.81 15.02
CA ARG A 150 2.21 -16.21 16.40
C ARG A 150 1.75 -17.67 16.47
N LEU A 151 0.88 -18.09 15.54
CA LEU A 151 0.42 -19.48 15.44
C LEU A 151 1.61 -20.44 15.26
N ARG A 152 2.51 -20.14 14.33
CA ARG A 152 3.68 -20.96 14.03
C ARG A 152 4.63 -21.04 15.22
N GLU A 153 4.85 -19.94 15.94
CA GLU A 153 5.67 -19.93 17.15
C GLU A 153 5.07 -20.83 18.26
N GLN A 154 3.75 -20.74 18.49
CA GLN A 154 3.06 -21.64 19.43
C GLN A 154 3.12 -23.11 19.00
N LEU A 155 2.92 -23.39 17.70
CA LEU A 155 3.08 -24.73 17.16
C LEU A 155 4.50 -25.26 17.26
N LEU A 156 5.52 -24.40 17.16
CA LEU A 156 6.91 -24.83 17.31
C LEU A 156 7.18 -25.31 18.74
N GLY A 157 6.58 -24.65 19.74
CA GLY A 157 6.64 -25.06 21.14
C GLY A 157 5.81 -26.31 21.47
N LEU A 158 4.72 -26.57 20.74
CA LEU A 158 3.78 -27.66 21.01
C LEU A 158 4.00 -28.91 20.14
N PHE A 159 4.11 -28.71 18.83
CA PHE A 159 4.05 -29.73 17.80
C PHE A 159 4.91 -29.37 16.57
N PRO A 160 6.25 -29.28 16.73
CA PRO A 160 7.18 -28.82 15.69
C PRO A 160 7.16 -29.67 14.41
N ALA A 161 6.75 -30.94 14.49
CA ALA A 161 6.60 -31.79 13.30
C ALA A 161 5.42 -31.37 12.42
N LEU A 162 4.33 -30.90 13.02
CA LEU A 162 3.17 -30.41 12.29
C LEU A 162 3.45 -29.03 11.71
N GLU A 163 4.13 -28.16 12.47
CA GLU A 163 4.51 -26.80 12.04
C GLU A 163 5.21 -26.81 10.68
N ARG A 164 6.23 -27.67 10.51
CA ARG A 164 6.99 -27.76 9.26
C ARG A 164 6.27 -28.50 8.12
N SER A 165 5.11 -29.11 8.38
CA SER A 165 4.40 -29.93 7.39
C SER A 165 3.52 -29.12 6.43
N PHE A 166 3.18 -27.89 6.80
CA PHE A 166 2.22 -27.06 6.08
C PHE A 166 2.65 -25.60 5.97
N ASP A 167 2.23 -24.97 4.87
CA ASP A 167 2.27 -23.53 4.74
C ASP A 167 0.96 -22.92 5.29
N TYR A 168 0.98 -22.51 6.56
CA TYR A 168 -0.20 -21.99 7.26
C TYR A 168 -0.70 -20.63 6.73
N ILE A 169 0.08 -19.93 5.89
CA ILE A 169 -0.41 -18.67 5.29
C ILE A 169 -1.33 -18.93 4.09
N HIS A 170 -1.17 -20.06 3.39
CA HIS A 170 -1.88 -20.36 2.15
C HIS A 170 -2.76 -21.60 2.25
N CYS A 171 -2.49 -22.49 3.21
CA CYS A 171 -3.23 -23.72 3.41
C CYS A 171 -4.37 -23.54 4.43
N LYS A 172 -5.55 -23.07 3.98
CA LYS A 172 -6.75 -23.01 4.82
C LYS A 172 -7.08 -24.34 5.50
N GLY A 173 -6.83 -25.47 4.82
CA GLY A 173 -7.09 -26.81 5.37
C GLY A 173 -6.23 -27.16 6.59
N ALA A 174 -4.98 -26.71 6.62
CA ALA A 174 -4.11 -26.91 7.79
C ALA A 174 -4.58 -26.06 8.99
N LEU A 175 -5.10 -24.86 8.75
CA LEU A 175 -5.73 -24.05 9.79
C LEU A 175 -7.04 -24.71 10.28
N THR A 176 -7.88 -25.20 9.37
CA THR A 176 -9.10 -25.93 9.72
C THR A 176 -8.79 -27.14 10.60
N LEU A 177 -7.77 -27.92 10.27
CA LEU A 177 -7.28 -29.03 11.11
C LEU A 177 -7.03 -28.56 12.55
N LEU A 178 -6.30 -27.46 12.72
CA LEU A 178 -5.96 -26.89 14.02
C LEU A 178 -7.14 -26.28 14.79
N THR A 179 -8.33 -26.19 14.19
CA THR A 179 -9.54 -25.83 14.96
C THR A 179 -10.10 -27.01 15.75
N GLY A 180 -9.75 -28.25 15.41
CA GLY A 180 -10.21 -29.47 16.08
C GLY A 180 -9.11 -30.39 16.61
N TYR A 181 -7.91 -30.35 16.03
CA TYR A 181 -6.80 -31.23 16.38
C TYR A 181 -5.48 -30.47 16.43
N GLN A 182 -5.01 -30.17 17.64
CA GLN A 182 -3.79 -29.37 17.86
C GLN A 182 -2.62 -30.19 18.43
N THR A 183 -2.89 -31.36 19.04
CA THR A 183 -1.86 -32.17 19.69
C THR A 183 -1.56 -33.46 18.91
N PRO A 184 -0.32 -34.00 19.01
CA PRO A 184 0.04 -35.27 18.39
C PRO A 184 -0.86 -36.42 18.85
N ALA A 185 -1.17 -36.48 20.15
CA ALA A 185 -2.00 -37.54 20.71
C ALA A 185 -3.44 -37.51 20.18
N ALA A 186 -4.04 -36.33 20.00
CA ALA A 186 -5.37 -36.19 19.42
C ALA A 186 -5.41 -36.70 17.97
N ILE A 187 -4.42 -36.34 17.16
CA ILE A 187 -4.31 -36.79 15.77
C ILE A 187 -4.11 -38.30 15.67
N ARG A 188 -3.20 -38.88 16.48
CA ARG A 188 -2.98 -40.34 16.51
C ARG A 188 -4.23 -41.12 16.89
N ARG A 189 -4.96 -40.65 17.93
CA ARG A 189 -6.21 -41.29 18.37
C ARG A 189 -7.32 -41.24 17.32
N SER A 190 -7.38 -40.17 16.53
CA SER A 190 -8.32 -40.09 15.41
C SER A 190 -7.94 -41.05 14.29
N GLY A 191 -6.65 -41.12 13.94
CA GLY A 191 -6.17 -41.89 12.80
C GLY A 191 -6.57 -41.28 11.45
N LEU A 192 -6.02 -41.84 10.36
CA LEU A 192 -6.14 -41.28 9.01
C LEU A 192 -7.59 -41.17 8.53
N THR A 193 -8.33 -42.28 8.53
CA THR A 193 -9.68 -42.36 7.94
C THR A 193 -10.67 -41.41 8.61
N ARG A 194 -10.64 -41.30 9.95
CA ARG A 194 -11.54 -40.42 10.70
C ARG A 194 -11.15 -38.95 10.51
N LEU A 195 -9.85 -38.66 10.47
CA LEU A 195 -9.36 -37.30 10.28
C LEU A 195 -9.68 -36.78 8.87
N GLU A 196 -9.47 -37.62 7.86
CA GLU A 196 -9.86 -37.32 6.48
C GLU A 196 -11.35 -37.01 6.37
N ARG A 197 -12.20 -37.87 6.94
CA ARG A 197 -13.66 -37.65 6.96
C ARG A 197 -14.01 -36.32 7.64
N TRP A 198 -13.39 -36.03 8.79
CA TRP A 198 -13.64 -34.79 9.54
C TRP A 198 -13.26 -33.53 8.74
N LEU A 199 -12.15 -33.58 7.99
CA LEU A 199 -11.70 -32.50 7.10
C LEU A 199 -12.61 -32.38 5.87
N ALA A 200 -13.06 -33.50 5.30
CA ALA A 200 -13.95 -33.54 4.14
C ALA A 200 -15.33 -32.94 4.46
N THR A 201 -15.91 -33.23 5.62
CA THR A 201 -17.17 -32.60 6.08
C THR A 201 -17.07 -31.08 6.18
N ARG A 202 -15.87 -30.54 6.40
CA ARG A 202 -15.57 -29.09 6.44
C ARG A 202 -15.16 -28.52 5.07
N LYS A 203 -15.40 -29.26 3.99
CA LYS A 203 -15.10 -28.86 2.60
C LYS A 203 -13.61 -28.50 2.39
N THR A 204 -12.73 -29.17 3.14
CA THR A 204 -11.29 -28.95 3.01
C THR A 204 -10.77 -29.58 1.71
N ARG A 205 -10.13 -28.79 0.86
CA ARG A 205 -9.48 -29.30 -0.36
C ARG A 205 -8.33 -30.25 0.00
N ASN A 206 -8.17 -31.33 -0.76
CA ASN A 206 -7.12 -32.34 -0.56
C ASN A 206 -7.10 -32.94 0.86
N ALA A 207 -8.28 -33.20 1.43
CA ALA A 207 -8.46 -33.70 2.80
C ALA A 207 -7.61 -34.95 3.09
N HIS A 208 -7.54 -35.91 2.16
CA HIS A 208 -6.72 -37.11 2.29
C HIS A 208 -5.23 -36.78 2.49
N THR A 209 -4.65 -35.96 1.61
CA THR A 209 -3.23 -35.57 1.68
C THR A 209 -2.91 -34.80 2.96
N LEU A 210 -3.81 -33.91 3.39
CA LEU A 210 -3.68 -33.18 4.65
C LEU A 210 -3.70 -34.12 5.86
N ALA A 211 -4.68 -35.02 5.92
CA ALA A 211 -4.81 -35.99 6.99
C ALA A 211 -3.60 -36.92 7.07
N ARG A 212 -3.11 -37.42 5.92
CA ARG A 212 -1.91 -38.27 5.85
C ARG A 212 -0.69 -37.57 6.43
N ARG A 213 -0.39 -36.35 5.96
CA ARG A 213 0.74 -35.55 6.46
C ARG A 213 0.63 -35.26 7.96
N ALA A 214 -0.58 -34.96 8.43
CA ALA A 214 -0.83 -34.70 9.85
C ALA A 214 -0.60 -35.93 10.72
N VAL A 215 -1.04 -37.11 10.27
CA VAL A 215 -0.82 -38.39 10.98
C VAL A 215 0.66 -38.77 10.97
N GLU A 216 1.37 -38.58 9.84
CA GLU A 216 2.83 -38.77 9.76
C GLU A 216 3.58 -37.87 10.73
N ALA A 217 3.23 -36.57 10.79
CA ALA A 217 3.78 -35.65 11.78
C ALA A 217 3.50 -36.12 13.21
N ALA A 218 2.27 -36.56 13.50
CA ALA A 218 1.86 -37.03 14.82
C ALA A 218 2.54 -38.34 15.25
N ALA A 219 2.95 -39.18 14.30
CA ALA A 219 3.72 -40.39 14.58
C ALA A 219 5.16 -40.06 15.02
N SER A 220 5.71 -38.94 14.56
CA SER A 220 7.10 -38.53 14.87
C SER A 220 7.30 -37.92 16.26
N GLN A 221 6.23 -37.60 16.99
CA GLN A 221 6.30 -37.03 18.34
C GLN A 221 5.37 -37.76 19.31
N ARG A 222 5.93 -38.57 20.22
CA ARG A 222 5.14 -39.31 21.23
C ARG A 222 5.11 -38.63 22.60
N THR A 223 6.10 -37.79 22.90
CA THR A 223 6.22 -37.08 24.17
C THR A 223 5.12 -36.04 24.34
N THR A 224 4.46 -36.08 25.50
CA THR A 224 3.53 -35.03 25.96
C THR A 224 4.32 -33.93 26.63
N LEU A 225 4.01 -32.68 26.28
CA LEU A 225 4.73 -31.51 26.82
C LEU A 225 4.01 -30.93 28.04
N PRO A 226 4.73 -30.34 29.02
CA PRO A 226 4.11 -29.56 30.08
C PRO A 226 3.28 -28.42 29.50
N GLY A 227 2.06 -28.21 30.01
CA GLY A 227 1.16 -27.17 29.52
C GLY A 227 0.52 -27.44 28.14
N GLU A 228 0.66 -28.65 27.59
CA GLU A 228 0.16 -29.03 26.26
C GLU A 228 -1.32 -28.66 26.04
N THR A 229 -2.19 -28.84 27.05
CA THR A 229 -3.62 -28.48 26.97
C THR A 229 -3.84 -26.99 26.74
N VAL A 230 -3.10 -26.14 27.45
CA VAL A 230 -3.21 -24.68 27.33
C VAL A 230 -2.65 -24.22 25.98
N ALA A 231 -1.49 -24.74 25.58
CA ALA A 231 -0.90 -24.46 24.29
C ALA A 231 -1.83 -24.88 23.13
N ALA A 232 -2.51 -26.03 23.25
CA ALA A 232 -3.50 -26.49 22.27
C ALA A 232 -4.68 -25.50 22.12
N GLN A 233 -5.19 -24.95 23.22
CA GLN A 233 -6.25 -23.93 23.19
C GLN A 233 -5.78 -22.63 22.53
N MET A 234 -4.55 -22.19 22.79
CA MET A 234 -3.96 -21.03 22.12
C MET A 234 -3.81 -21.25 20.61
N VAL A 235 -3.31 -22.41 20.21
CA VAL A 235 -3.20 -22.81 18.78
C VAL A 235 -4.58 -22.82 18.12
N GLN A 236 -5.60 -23.36 18.79
CA GLN A 236 -6.97 -23.37 18.28
C GLN A 236 -7.50 -21.95 18.06
N THR A 237 -7.30 -21.06 19.04
CA THR A 237 -7.76 -19.66 18.99
C THR A 237 -7.08 -18.93 17.83
N LEU A 238 -5.75 -19.01 17.73
CA LEU A 238 -4.97 -18.39 16.67
C LEU A 238 -5.35 -18.95 15.28
N ALA A 239 -5.61 -20.25 15.16
CA ALA A 239 -6.05 -20.84 13.89
C ALA A 239 -7.41 -20.28 13.45
N THR A 240 -8.36 -20.14 14.38
CA THR A 240 -9.67 -19.51 14.14
C THR A 240 -9.52 -18.04 13.74
N GLU A 241 -8.65 -17.27 14.41
CA GLU A 241 -8.35 -15.89 14.06
C GLU A 241 -7.80 -15.75 12.64
N VAL A 242 -6.84 -16.60 12.25
CA VAL A 242 -6.27 -16.58 10.90
C VAL A 242 -7.33 -16.94 9.85
N LEU A 243 -8.22 -17.89 10.13
CA LEU A 243 -9.34 -18.21 9.24
C LEU A 243 -10.29 -17.02 9.08
N ALA A 244 -10.66 -16.35 10.17
CA ALA A 244 -11.51 -15.17 10.12
C ALA A 244 -10.85 -14.02 9.33
N LEU A 245 -9.54 -13.82 9.49
CA LEU A 245 -8.78 -12.83 8.70
C LEU A 245 -8.74 -13.19 7.22
N HIS A 246 -8.64 -14.47 6.86
CA HIS A 246 -8.75 -14.90 5.47
C HIS A 246 -10.10 -14.55 4.84
N ASP A 247 -11.18 -14.70 5.59
CA ASP A 247 -12.52 -14.43 5.08
C ASP A 247 -12.76 -12.92 4.95
N LYS A 248 -12.32 -12.11 5.94
CA LYS A 248 -12.31 -10.64 5.84
C LYS A 248 -11.49 -10.13 4.64
N ILE A 249 -10.34 -10.75 4.36
CA ILE A 249 -9.53 -10.42 3.17
C ILE A 249 -10.30 -10.78 1.88
N ALA A 250 -10.98 -11.93 1.85
CA ALA A 250 -11.76 -12.31 0.67
C ALA A 250 -12.97 -11.38 0.44
N GLU A 251 -13.60 -10.91 1.51
CA GLU A 251 -14.69 -9.92 1.46
C GLU A 251 -14.20 -8.57 0.93
N ILE A 252 -13.12 -8.02 1.50
CA ILE A 252 -12.57 -6.74 1.04
C ILE A 252 -12.05 -6.83 -0.40
N ASP A 253 -11.50 -7.99 -0.82
CA ASP A 253 -11.07 -8.22 -2.20
C ASP A 253 -12.23 -8.09 -3.19
N LYS A 254 -13.42 -8.62 -2.84
CA LYS A 254 -14.63 -8.48 -3.65
C LYS A 254 -15.15 -7.04 -3.69
N LEU A 255 -15.11 -6.32 -2.57
CA LEU A 255 -15.51 -4.91 -2.51
C LEU A 255 -14.59 -4.05 -3.38
N ILE A 256 -13.27 -4.27 -3.29
CA ILE A 256 -12.28 -3.60 -4.13
C ILE A 256 -12.54 -3.88 -5.60
N GLU A 257 -12.75 -5.15 -5.97
CA GLU A 257 -13.04 -5.52 -7.35
C GLU A 257 -14.31 -4.84 -7.86
N SER A 258 -15.41 -4.91 -7.10
CA SER A 258 -16.69 -4.29 -7.48
C SER A 258 -16.57 -2.77 -7.67
N ARG A 259 -15.91 -2.06 -6.75
CA ARG A 259 -15.73 -0.61 -6.87
C ARG A 259 -14.76 -0.25 -7.98
N PHE A 260 -13.70 -1.04 -8.17
CA PHE A 260 -12.75 -0.86 -9.26
C PHE A 260 -13.44 -0.95 -10.63
N GLN A 261 -14.35 -1.90 -10.84
CA GLN A 261 -15.06 -2.05 -12.11
C GLN A 261 -15.95 -0.85 -12.48
N GLN A 262 -16.31 -0.01 -11.51
CA GLN A 262 -17.10 1.21 -11.76
C GLN A 262 -16.23 2.36 -12.26
N HIS A 263 -14.90 2.27 -12.14
CA HIS A 263 -14.00 3.33 -12.58
C HIS A 263 -13.90 3.37 -14.12
N PRO A 264 -13.95 4.55 -14.77
CA PRO A 264 -13.88 4.65 -16.25
C PRO A 264 -12.66 3.98 -16.87
N ASN A 265 -11.50 4.11 -16.23
CA ASN A 265 -10.24 3.50 -16.69
C ASN A 265 -10.11 1.98 -16.38
N ALA A 266 -11.08 1.34 -15.73
CA ALA A 266 -10.94 -0.05 -15.26
C ALA A 266 -10.68 -1.05 -16.40
N ALA A 267 -11.53 -0.99 -17.44
CA ALA A 267 -11.41 -1.84 -18.62
C ALA A 267 -10.08 -1.62 -19.36
N ILE A 268 -9.63 -0.36 -19.46
CA ILE A 268 -8.33 -0.02 -20.06
C ILE A 268 -7.20 -0.65 -19.24
N ILE A 269 -7.17 -0.45 -17.92
CA ILE A 269 -6.11 -0.99 -17.06
C ILE A 269 -6.06 -2.52 -17.13
N GLN A 270 -7.21 -3.20 -17.05
CA GLN A 270 -7.28 -4.66 -17.07
C GLN A 270 -6.94 -5.27 -18.43
N SER A 271 -7.14 -4.53 -19.53
CA SER A 271 -6.76 -5.02 -20.86
C SER A 271 -5.25 -5.27 -20.99
N LEU A 272 -4.42 -4.65 -20.15
CA LEU A 272 -2.98 -4.88 -20.13
C LEU A 272 -2.63 -6.19 -19.38
N PRO A 273 -2.12 -7.24 -20.06
CA PRO A 273 -1.91 -8.55 -19.44
C PRO A 273 -1.03 -8.45 -18.21
N GLY A 274 -1.50 -8.96 -17.07
CA GLY A 274 -0.81 -8.87 -15.77
C GLY A 274 -1.40 -7.85 -14.79
N PHE A 275 -2.28 -6.94 -15.26
CA PHE A 275 -3.10 -6.11 -14.37
C PHE A 275 -4.44 -6.82 -14.06
N GLY A 276 -4.57 -7.30 -12.84
CA GLY A 276 -5.87 -7.73 -12.29
C GLY A 276 -6.59 -6.58 -11.56
N PRO A 277 -7.83 -6.80 -11.12
CA PRO A 277 -8.64 -5.78 -10.45
C PRO A 277 -7.95 -5.21 -9.20
N LEU A 278 -7.33 -6.04 -8.37
CA LEU A 278 -6.62 -5.59 -7.17
C LEU A 278 -5.40 -4.69 -7.48
N LEU A 279 -4.63 -5.04 -8.52
CA LEU A 279 -3.47 -4.24 -8.92
C LEU A 279 -3.90 -2.93 -9.60
N GLY A 280 -4.98 -2.97 -10.37
CA GLY A 280 -5.58 -1.77 -10.97
C GLY A 280 -6.16 -0.83 -9.92
N ALA A 281 -6.87 -1.37 -8.93
CA ALA A 281 -7.38 -0.62 -7.79
C ALA A 281 -6.24 0.04 -6.99
N GLU A 282 -5.18 -0.70 -6.67
CA GLU A 282 -4.02 -0.14 -5.97
C GLU A 282 -3.32 0.95 -6.82
N PHE A 283 -3.25 0.77 -8.14
CA PHE A 283 -2.73 1.81 -9.04
C PHE A 283 -3.56 3.09 -8.97
N LEU A 284 -4.89 2.99 -9.10
CA LEU A 284 -5.79 4.14 -9.05
C LEU A 284 -5.75 4.84 -7.69
N ALA A 285 -5.83 4.06 -6.60
CA ALA A 285 -5.74 4.56 -5.23
C ALA A 285 -4.47 5.38 -4.95
N ILE A 286 -3.34 5.00 -5.57
CA ILE A 286 -2.06 5.70 -5.40
C ILE A 286 -1.95 6.91 -6.33
N THR A 287 -2.45 6.80 -7.56
CA THR A 287 -2.22 7.80 -8.62
C THR A 287 -3.30 8.85 -8.72
N GLY A 288 -4.48 8.64 -8.13
CA GLY A 288 -5.61 9.54 -8.31
C GLY A 288 -6.37 9.32 -9.62
N GLY A 289 -5.98 8.33 -10.44
CA GLY A 289 -6.59 8.06 -11.76
C GLY A 289 -6.19 9.03 -12.88
N ASP A 290 -5.74 10.24 -12.55
CA ASP A 290 -5.32 11.28 -13.48
C ASP A 290 -3.80 11.25 -13.72
N MET A 291 -3.38 10.88 -14.94
CA MET A 291 -1.96 10.83 -15.31
C MET A 291 -1.33 12.21 -15.52
N THR A 292 -2.13 13.27 -15.73
CA THR A 292 -1.62 14.62 -16.00
C THR A 292 -0.79 15.17 -14.86
N CYS A 293 -1.06 14.76 -13.61
CA CYS A 293 -0.34 15.19 -12.42
C CYS A 293 1.16 14.80 -12.45
N PHE A 294 1.53 13.74 -13.17
CA PHE A 294 2.92 13.33 -13.32
C PHE A 294 3.62 14.06 -14.46
N GLY A 295 2.90 14.58 -15.45
CA GLY A 295 3.41 15.24 -16.66
C GLY A 295 4.09 14.29 -17.66
N THR A 296 4.92 13.35 -17.21
CA THR A 296 5.63 12.40 -18.08
C THR A 296 5.64 10.97 -17.52
N PRO A 297 5.70 9.93 -18.39
CA PRO A 297 5.82 8.55 -17.94
C PRO A 297 7.11 8.30 -17.14
N ASP A 298 8.16 9.10 -17.38
CA ASP A 298 9.43 9.00 -16.66
C ASP A 298 9.31 9.47 -15.20
N ARG A 299 8.50 10.50 -14.95
CA ARG A 299 8.19 10.96 -13.58
C ARG A 299 7.35 9.91 -12.83
N LEU A 300 6.38 9.27 -13.50
CA LEU A 300 5.65 8.13 -12.93
C LEU A 300 6.59 6.96 -12.61
N ALA A 301 7.52 6.62 -13.52
CA ALA A 301 8.52 5.59 -13.30
C ALA A 301 9.49 5.96 -12.15
N GLY A 302 9.83 7.24 -12.00
CA GLY A 302 10.59 7.77 -10.88
C GLY A 302 9.85 7.56 -9.55
N MET A 303 8.56 7.90 -9.49
CA MET A 303 7.71 7.66 -8.32
C MET A 303 7.60 6.16 -8.00
N ALA A 304 7.54 5.29 -9.02
CA ALA A 304 7.51 3.84 -8.85
C ALA A 304 8.89 3.23 -8.51
N GLY A 305 9.96 4.03 -8.48
CA GLY A 305 11.32 3.55 -8.23
C GLY A 305 11.85 2.60 -9.32
N LEU A 306 11.35 2.78 -10.55
CA LEU A 306 11.70 2.00 -11.74
C LEU A 306 12.67 2.76 -12.66
N ALA A 307 12.89 4.05 -12.42
CA ALA A 307 13.96 4.82 -13.05
C ALA A 307 15.22 4.81 -12.16
N PRO A 308 16.39 4.38 -12.67
CA PRO A 308 17.67 4.57 -12.00
C PRO A 308 17.96 6.06 -11.80
N VAL A 309 18.66 6.40 -10.72
CA VAL A 309 19.05 7.78 -10.41
C VAL A 309 20.57 7.95 -10.49
N PRO A 310 21.09 9.10 -10.96
CA PRO A 310 22.52 9.35 -10.99
C PRO A 310 23.14 9.40 -9.58
N ARG A 311 24.33 8.81 -9.44
CA ARG A 311 25.28 8.99 -8.33
C ARG A 311 26.59 9.52 -8.89
N ASP A 312 26.45 10.57 -9.68
CA ASP A 312 27.56 11.21 -10.32
C ASP A 312 28.31 12.07 -9.29
N SER A 313 29.62 12.18 -9.51
CA SER A 313 30.51 13.05 -8.75
C SER A 313 31.25 13.94 -9.75
N GLY A 314 31.98 14.96 -9.28
CA GLY A 314 32.76 15.83 -10.17
C GLY A 314 33.75 15.09 -11.08
N ARG A 315 34.07 13.81 -10.80
CA ARG A 315 34.98 12.97 -11.60
C ARG A 315 34.30 11.79 -12.31
N VAL A 316 33.04 11.50 -12.02
CA VAL A 316 32.35 10.29 -12.54
C VAL A 316 30.96 10.68 -13.00
N SER A 317 30.68 10.49 -14.29
CA SER A 317 29.39 10.71 -14.92
C SER A 317 28.76 9.39 -15.37
N GLY A 318 27.42 9.28 -15.36
CA GLY A 318 26.69 8.11 -15.83
C GLY A 318 26.64 6.95 -14.83
N ASN A 319 26.98 7.18 -13.57
CA ASN A 319 26.93 6.17 -12.52
C ASN A 319 25.50 6.05 -11.96
N LEU A 320 24.68 5.19 -12.54
CA LEU A 320 23.29 5.01 -12.14
C LEU A 320 23.13 4.01 -10.99
N HIS A 321 22.29 4.36 -10.02
CA HIS A 321 21.96 3.48 -8.90
C HIS A 321 20.45 3.32 -8.67
N ARG A 322 20.08 2.30 -7.89
CA ARG A 322 18.69 2.09 -7.48
C ARG A 322 18.22 3.26 -6.61
N PRO A 323 17.08 3.90 -6.93
CA PRO A 323 16.55 4.97 -6.10
C PRO A 323 16.25 4.48 -4.68
N LYS A 324 16.54 5.32 -3.68
CA LYS A 324 16.22 5.06 -2.27
C LYS A 324 14.86 5.64 -1.86
N ARG A 325 14.29 6.53 -2.69
CA ARG A 325 13.04 7.25 -2.43
C ARG A 325 12.08 7.00 -3.57
N TYR A 326 10.99 6.31 -3.28
CA TYR A 326 9.93 5.98 -4.23
C TYR A 326 8.72 5.41 -3.45
N HIS A 327 7.56 5.36 -4.09
CA HIS A 327 6.36 4.77 -3.54
C HIS A 327 6.38 3.23 -3.67
N ARG A 328 6.50 2.54 -2.53
CA ARG A 328 6.63 1.07 -2.50
C ARG A 328 5.41 0.33 -3.06
N GLY A 329 4.20 0.82 -2.81
CA GLY A 329 2.96 0.28 -3.39
C GLY A 329 2.98 0.32 -4.92
N LEU A 330 3.25 1.48 -5.51
CA LEU A 330 3.37 1.62 -6.96
C LEU A 330 4.48 0.73 -7.57
N GLN A 331 5.64 0.61 -6.93
CA GLN A 331 6.66 -0.35 -7.35
C GLN A 331 6.13 -1.78 -7.35
N ARG A 332 5.44 -2.16 -6.26
CA ARG A 332 4.83 -3.48 -6.10
C ARG A 332 3.79 -3.77 -7.19
N VAL A 333 2.95 -2.79 -7.52
CA VAL A 333 1.95 -2.89 -8.59
C VAL A 333 2.61 -3.24 -9.92
N PHE A 334 3.58 -2.45 -10.36
CA PHE A 334 4.25 -2.70 -11.64
C PHE A 334 5.12 -3.96 -11.62
N TYR A 335 5.73 -4.29 -10.48
CA TYR A 335 6.52 -5.51 -10.32
C TYR A 335 5.65 -6.77 -10.47
N TYR A 336 4.53 -6.88 -9.74
CA TYR A 336 3.64 -8.02 -9.85
C TYR A 336 2.92 -8.06 -11.20
N SER A 337 2.57 -6.90 -11.74
CA SER A 337 2.02 -6.78 -13.09
C SER A 337 2.98 -7.37 -14.13
N ALA A 338 4.27 -7.03 -14.06
CA ALA A 338 5.31 -7.61 -14.92
C ALA A 338 5.52 -9.11 -14.68
N MET A 339 5.57 -9.54 -13.42
CA MET A 339 5.76 -10.95 -13.08
C MET A 339 4.62 -11.83 -13.59
N ASN A 340 3.37 -11.34 -13.48
CA ASN A 340 2.19 -12.02 -14.01
C ASN A 340 2.19 -12.01 -15.54
N SER A 341 2.58 -10.89 -16.17
CA SER A 341 2.55 -10.78 -17.64
C SER A 341 3.52 -11.73 -18.33
N ILE A 342 4.63 -12.14 -17.68
CA ILE A 342 5.55 -13.14 -18.22
C ILE A 342 4.86 -14.47 -18.55
N ARG A 343 3.80 -14.84 -17.82
CA ARG A 343 3.07 -16.10 -18.02
C ARG A 343 2.00 -16.03 -19.11
N TRP A 344 1.47 -14.84 -19.39
CA TRP A 344 0.24 -14.66 -20.18
C TRP A 344 0.44 -13.79 -21.42
N SER A 345 1.66 -13.29 -21.67
CA SER A 345 1.98 -12.43 -22.82
C SER A 345 3.33 -12.85 -23.41
N ASP A 346 3.30 -13.30 -24.66
CA ASP A 346 4.50 -13.71 -25.40
C ASP A 346 5.48 -12.54 -25.58
N GLU A 347 4.97 -11.30 -25.74
CA GLU A 347 5.82 -10.10 -25.79
C GLU A 347 6.58 -9.88 -24.46
N SER A 348 5.87 -10.04 -23.34
CA SER A 348 6.47 -9.92 -22.01
C SER A 348 7.48 -11.04 -21.74
N GLN A 349 7.16 -12.27 -22.13
CA GLN A 349 8.04 -13.43 -21.99
C GLN A 349 9.31 -13.26 -22.83
N ARG A 350 9.20 -12.86 -24.11
CA ARG A 350 10.35 -12.59 -24.99
C ARG A 350 11.25 -11.50 -24.42
N PHE A 351 10.68 -10.39 -23.96
CA PHE A 351 11.45 -9.31 -23.34
C PHE A 351 12.19 -9.80 -22.07
N TYR A 352 11.50 -10.53 -21.21
CA TYR A 352 12.09 -11.10 -20.00
C TYR A 352 13.22 -12.09 -20.32
N ALA A 353 12.99 -13.02 -21.24
CA ALA A 353 13.97 -14.00 -21.67
C ALA A 353 15.22 -13.33 -22.26
N ARG A 354 15.05 -12.32 -23.12
CA ARG A 354 16.16 -11.51 -23.63
C ARG A 354 16.97 -10.87 -22.51
N LYS A 355 16.31 -10.24 -21.53
CA LYS A 355 17.01 -9.63 -20.38
C LYS A 355 17.74 -10.65 -19.51
N ARG A 356 17.21 -11.88 -19.38
CA ARG A 356 17.91 -12.98 -18.71
C ARG A 356 19.14 -13.45 -19.50
N ALA A 357 19.03 -13.52 -20.84
CA ALA A 357 20.15 -13.84 -21.72
C ALA A 357 21.27 -12.77 -21.70
N GLU A 358 20.92 -11.49 -21.50
CA GLU A 358 21.87 -10.38 -21.23
C GLU A 358 22.55 -10.47 -19.84
N GLY A 359 22.40 -11.58 -19.10
CA GLY A 359 23.02 -11.79 -17.78
C GLY A 359 22.31 -11.11 -16.60
N LYS A 360 21.16 -10.44 -16.81
CA LYS A 360 20.42 -9.80 -15.71
C LYS A 360 19.81 -10.86 -14.79
N ARG A 361 19.97 -10.73 -13.47
CA ARG A 361 19.25 -11.53 -12.45
C ARG A 361 17.72 -11.45 -12.62
N HIS A 362 16.98 -12.45 -12.14
CA HIS A 362 15.51 -12.50 -12.23
C HIS A 362 14.84 -11.17 -11.85
N THR A 363 15.14 -10.64 -10.66
CA THR A 363 14.57 -9.39 -10.17
C THR A 363 14.90 -8.20 -11.07
N HIS A 364 16.11 -8.14 -11.64
CA HIS A 364 16.49 -7.07 -12.56
C HIS A 364 15.73 -7.16 -13.90
N ALA A 365 15.54 -8.37 -14.42
CA ALA A 365 14.76 -8.58 -15.63
C ALA A 365 13.27 -8.22 -15.44
N VAL A 366 12.68 -8.58 -14.29
CA VAL A 366 11.29 -8.19 -13.94
C VAL A 366 11.18 -6.68 -13.76
N LEU A 367 12.12 -6.01 -13.09
CA LEU A 367 12.11 -4.55 -12.93
C LEU A 367 12.26 -3.81 -14.27
N ALA A 368 13.10 -4.33 -15.18
CA ALA A 368 13.21 -3.78 -16.53
C ALA A 368 11.90 -3.91 -17.31
N LEU A 369 11.20 -5.04 -17.18
CA LEU A 369 9.88 -5.23 -17.78
C LEU A 369 8.85 -4.30 -17.13
N ALA A 370 8.84 -4.19 -15.80
CA ALA A 370 7.98 -3.26 -15.06
C ALA A 370 8.17 -1.81 -15.55
N ARG A 371 9.42 -1.38 -15.77
CA ARG A 371 9.72 -0.05 -16.32
C ARG A 371 9.13 0.18 -17.71
N ARG A 372 9.22 -0.81 -18.60
CA ARG A 372 8.58 -0.77 -19.93
C ARG A 372 7.06 -0.67 -19.80
N ARG A 373 6.47 -1.42 -18.87
CA ARG A 373 5.01 -1.45 -18.65
C ARG A 373 4.45 -0.13 -18.13
N VAL A 374 5.25 0.68 -17.41
CA VAL A 374 4.87 2.06 -17.07
C VAL A 374 4.54 2.86 -18.33
N ASN A 375 5.38 2.79 -19.37
CA ASN A 375 5.16 3.52 -20.61
C ASN A 375 3.91 3.03 -21.36
N VAL A 376 3.69 1.71 -21.37
CA VAL A 376 2.52 1.11 -22.03
C VAL A 376 1.23 1.55 -21.34
N LEU A 377 1.15 1.39 -20.01
CA LEU A 377 -0.04 1.79 -19.26
C LEU A 377 -0.29 3.30 -19.36
N TRP A 378 0.78 4.10 -19.31
CA TRP A 378 0.69 5.54 -19.51
C TRP A 378 0.07 5.89 -20.88
N ALA A 379 0.58 5.30 -21.96
CA ALA A 379 0.06 5.55 -23.30
C ALA A 379 -1.41 5.15 -23.43
N MET A 380 -1.78 3.98 -22.89
CA MET A 380 -3.17 3.50 -22.88
C MET A 380 -4.13 4.46 -22.18
N LEU A 381 -3.73 4.98 -21.00
CA LEU A 381 -4.55 5.92 -20.23
C LEU A 381 -4.59 7.31 -20.86
N ARG A 382 -3.49 7.77 -21.46
CA ARG A 382 -3.44 9.05 -22.20
C ARG A 382 -4.33 8.99 -23.44
N ASP A 383 -4.25 7.91 -24.20
CA ASP A 383 -4.93 7.75 -25.48
C ASP A 383 -6.35 7.18 -25.33
N GLN A 384 -6.75 6.84 -24.09
CA GLN A 384 -8.03 6.21 -23.74
C GLN A 384 -8.31 4.96 -24.59
N ARG A 385 -7.30 4.08 -24.71
CA ARG A 385 -7.35 2.88 -25.56
C ARG A 385 -6.95 1.62 -24.79
N PRO A 386 -7.68 0.51 -24.97
CA PRO A 386 -7.25 -0.80 -24.49
C PRO A 386 -5.90 -1.21 -25.07
N TYR A 387 -5.21 -2.12 -24.38
CA TYR A 387 -3.95 -2.69 -24.82
C TYR A 387 -4.16 -3.46 -26.12
N GLN A 388 -3.27 -3.21 -27.08
CA GLN A 388 -3.17 -3.96 -28.33
C GLN A 388 -1.79 -4.60 -28.37
N ALA A 389 -1.75 -5.92 -28.57
CA ALA A 389 -0.50 -6.63 -28.75
C ALA A 389 0.19 -6.12 -30.02
N ALA A 390 1.49 -5.84 -29.93
CA ALA A 390 2.26 -5.51 -31.13
C ALA A 390 2.24 -6.73 -32.07
N PRO A 391 1.93 -6.55 -33.37
CA PRO A 391 2.00 -7.64 -34.32
C PRO A 391 3.40 -8.24 -34.30
N VAL A 392 3.48 -9.57 -34.33
CA VAL A 392 4.76 -10.26 -34.40
C VAL A 392 5.36 -9.94 -35.76
N THR A 393 6.32 -9.02 -35.81
CA THR A 393 7.14 -8.83 -37.01
C THR A 393 7.99 -10.08 -37.14
N THR A 394 7.61 -10.94 -38.08
CA THR A 394 8.36 -12.14 -38.51
C THR A 394 9.70 -11.79 -39.09
#